data_AF-W1NNY9-F1
#
_entry.id   AF-W1NNY9-F1
#
_cell.length_a   1.000
_cell.length_b   1.000
_cell.length_c   1.000
_cell.angle_alpha   90.00
_cell.angle_beta   90.00
_cell.angle_gamma   90.00
#
_symmetry.space_group_name_H-M   'P 1'
#
loop_
_entity.id
_entity.type
_entity.pdbx_description
1 polymer ?
#
loop_
_entity_poly.entity_id
_entity_poly.type
_entity_poly.pdbx_seq_one_letter_code
_entity_poly.pdbx_strand_id
1 'polypeptide(L)'
;MMMGYGARMLCTRTTMFSAILCFLASAFSQSGLASASLLHRSLQNQPRTYIVHKWKGWCVDAGPDFNSSHSNKKLIGAQVFNKGALAAKANVSDSPRDDEGHGTHTATTAGGRFVPGVVLFNSIRGTAAGTAPLAHLAIYKVCYNNMGCYSSDILTGFDKAILDGVDVLSISIGLKMTYNFTGDIIAIGAFEAVQKGILVSCAAENDDLMRVQYGVQHLGS
;
A
#
# COMPACT_ATOMS: atom_id res chain seq x y z
N MET A 1 -29.27 15.59 -22.35
CA MET A 1 -28.76 16.44 -21.25
C MET A 1 -28.34 15.49 -20.13
N MET A 2 -27.15 14.89 -20.25
CA MET A 2 -26.60 13.99 -19.23
C MET A 2 -25.72 14.81 -18.28
N MET A 3 -26.10 14.86 -17.01
CA MET A 3 -25.28 15.46 -15.96
C MET A 3 -24.11 14.52 -15.66
N GLY A 4 -22.91 14.96 -16.03
CA GLY A 4 -21.66 14.29 -15.64
C GLY A 4 -21.37 14.57 -14.17
N TYR A 5 -21.48 13.53 -13.33
CA TYR A 5 -20.92 13.56 -11.98
C TYR A 5 -19.42 13.33 -12.08
N GLY A 6 -18.66 14.41 -12.32
CA GLY A 6 -17.24 14.42 -12.06
C GLY A 6 -17.03 14.34 -10.55
N ALA A 7 -16.47 13.23 -10.07
CA ALA A 7 -16.00 13.10 -8.69
C ALA A 7 -14.80 14.05 -8.50
N ARG A 8 -15.10 15.32 -8.19
CA ARG A 8 -14.11 16.24 -7.64
C ARG A 8 -13.84 15.79 -6.20
N MET A 9 -12.65 15.22 -5.99
CA MET A 9 -12.08 15.05 -4.65
C MET A 9 -11.94 16.44 -4.03
N LEU A 10 -12.93 16.85 -3.25
CA LEU A 10 -12.94 18.11 -2.51
C LEU A 10 -11.94 17.99 -1.36
N CYS A 11 -10.74 18.51 -1.58
CA CYS A 11 -9.76 18.76 -0.53
C CYS A 11 -10.23 19.95 0.31
N THR A 12 -11.13 19.72 1.27
CA THR A 12 -11.51 20.72 2.28
C THR A 12 -10.44 20.82 3.37
N ARG A 13 -10.16 22.05 3.79
CA ARG A 13 -8.96 22.48 4.56
C ARG A 13 -8.83 22.01 6.02
N THR A 14 -9.58 21.01 6.49
CA THR A 14 -9.62 20.70 7.95
C THR A 14 -9.45 19.24 8.35
N THR A 15 -9.26 18.31 7.41
CA THR A 15 -8.83 16.93 7.73
C THR A 15 -7.93 16.44 6.60
N MET A 16 -6.63 16.75 6.70
CA MET A 16 -5.68 16.23 5.72
C MET A 16 -5.54 14.71 5.94
N PHE A 17 -5.88 13.95 4.91
CA PHE A 17 -5.89 12.49 4.87
C PHE A 17 -4.58 11.88 5.38
N SER A 18 -4.64 11.01 6.40
CA SER A 18 -3.59 10.06 6.70
C SER A 18 -3.81 8.82 5.85
N ALA A 19 -3.37 8.90 4.61
CA ALA A 19 -3.65 7.92 3.58
C ALA A 19 -2.36 7.47 2.89
N ILE A 20 -2.02 6.19 3.04
CA ILE A 20 -2.10 5.16 2.00
C ILE A 20 -1.24 3.99 2.48
N LEU A 21 -1.89 2.88 2.84
CA LEU A 21 -1.21 1.60 2.93
C LEU A 21 -0.82 1.15 1.52
N CYS A 22 0.45 0.82 1.27
CA CYS A 22 0.86 0.01 0.12
C CYS A 22 1.34 -1.36 0.58
N PHE A 23 0.61 -2.41 0.20
CA PHE A 23 0.97 -3.83 0.35
C PHE A 23 1.21 -4.42 -1.02
N LEU A 24 2.44 -4.78 -1.44
CA LEU A 24 2.66 -5.27 -2.81
C LEU A 24 3.77 -6.28 -3.11
N ALA A 25 3.38 -7.30 -3.88
CA ALA A 25 4.10 -8.05 -4.93
C ALA A 25 3.09 -8.16 -6.12
N SER A 26 3.40 -8.12 -7.42
CA SER A 26 4.55 -8.66 -8.18
C SER A 26 4.74 -7.99 -9.56
N ALA A 27 5.95 -8.17 -10.10
CA ALA A 27 6.42 -8.06 -11.49
C ALA A 27 6.79 -6.67 -12.07
N PHE A 28 8.07 -6.30 -11.97
CA PHE A 28 8.92 -6.12 -13.15
C PHE A 28 10.41 -6.24 -12.80
N SER A 29 11.04 -7.32 -13.25
CA SER A 29 12.49 -7.38 -13.42
C SER A 29 12.85 -6.57 -14.66
N GLN A 30 13.56 -5.46 -14.50
CA GLN A 30 14.71 -5.09 -15.33
C GLN A 30 15.33 -3.74 -14.90
N SER A 31 16.67 -3.76 -14.81
CA SER A 31 17.61 -2.63 -14.75
C SER A 31 17.76 -1.85 -13.42
N GLY A 32 18.76 -2.25 -12.63
CA GLY A 32 19.79 -1.39 -12.02
C GLY A 32 19.37 -0.21 -11.13
N LEU A 33 19.77 -0.30 -9.85
CA LEU A 33 20.08 0.83 -8.93
C LEU A 33 18.94 1.56 -8.19
N ALA A 34 17.83 0.90 -7.87
CA ALA A 34 16.95 1.37 -6.81
C ALA A 34 16.72 0.27 -5.77
N SER A 35 17.59 0.18 -4.77
CA SER A 35 17.28 -0.59 -3.56
C SER A 35 16.05 0.05 -2.91
N ALA A 36 14.92 -0.61 -3.04
CA ALA A 36 13.73 -0.33 -2.28
C ALA A 36 14.05 -0.44 -0.79
N SER A 37 13.65 0.58 -0.04
CA SER A 37 14.02 0.71 1.35
C SER A 37 13.03 1.66 1.99
N LEU A 38 12.57 1.34 3.19
CA LEU A 38 11.81 2.27 4.03
C LEU A 38 12.61 3.56 4.35
N LEU A 39 13.92 3.59 4.00
CA LEU A 39 14.81 4.75 4.07
C LEU A 39 14.87 5.57 2.77
N HIS A 40 14.07 5.22 1.75
CA HIS A 40 14.07 5.89 0.45
C HIS A 40 13.77 7.39 0.61
N ARG A 41 14.39 8.25 -0.21
CA ARG A 41 14.24 9.72 -0.10
C ARG A 41 12.79 10.16 -0.08
N SER A 42 11.93 9.54 -0.87
CA SER A 42 10.48 9.85 -0.94
C SER A 42 9.69 9.52 0.35
N LEU A 43 10.26 8.74 1.27
CA LEU A 43 9.68 8.33 2.55
C LEU A 43 10.27 9.10 3.75
N GLN A 44 11.20 10.02 3.49
CA GLN A 44 11.79 10.87 4.52
C GLN A 44 10.87 12.04 4.90
N ASN A 45 11.16 12.67 6.04
CA ASN A 45 10.49 13.88 6.51
C ASN A 45 10.40 14.97 5.43
N GLN A 46 9.31 15.71 5.46
CA GLN A 46 9.11 16.90 4.64
C GLN A 46 8.60 18.07 5.49
N PRO A 47 8.85 19.32 5.06
CA PRO A 47 8.28 20.49 5.74
C PRO A 47 6.75 20.43 5.67
N ARG A 48 6.07 20.69 6.81
CA ARG A 48 4.61 20.69 6.96
C ARG A 48 3.92 19.31 6.97
N THR A 49 4.36 18.45 7.86
CA THR A 49 3.59 17.27 8.29
C THR A 49 2.93 17.56 9.63
N TYR A 50 1.60 17.45 9.68
CA TYR A 50 0.77 17.67 10.87
C TYR A 50 0.81 16.43 11.78
N ILE A 51 0.43 16.60 13.04
CA ILE A 51 0.31 15.48 13.97
C ILE A 51 -1.03 14.78 13.70
N VAL A 52 -0.99 13.45 13.57
CA VAL A 52 -2.18 12.64 13.32
C VAL A 52 -2.73 12.16 14.67
N HIS A 53 -3.64 12.93 15.28
CA HIS A 53 -4.14 12.62 16.63
C HIS A 53 -4.92 11.30 16.75
N LYS A 54 -5.50 10.81 15.64
CA LYS A 54 -6.25 9.55 15.62
C LYS A 54 -5.40 8.30 15.36
N TRP A 55 -4.13 8.48 14.99
CA TRP A 55 -3.24 7.40 14.58
C TRP A 55 -2.84 6.54 15.79
N LYS A 56 -2.97 5.21 15.66
CA LYS A 56 -2.63 4.25 16.73
C LYS A 56 -1.53 3.25 16.35
N GLY A 57 -1.08 3.27 15.10
CA GLY A 57 -0.01 2.39 14.65
C GLY A 57 1.38 2.85 15.11
N TRP A 58 2.37 2.01 14.87
CA TRP A 58 3.76 2.27 15.20
C TRP A 58 4.69 1.63 14.15
N CYS A 59 5.98 1.99 14.20
CA CYS A 59 7.01 1.21 13.53
C CYS A 59 7.55 0.16 14.49
N VAL A 60 7.51 -1.11 14.07
CA VAL A 60 8.03 -2.23 14.87
C VAL A 60 9.53 -2.08 15.13
N ASP A 61 9.97 -2.68 16.24
CA ASP A 61 11.37 -2.96 16.47
C ASP A 61 11.66 -4.38 15.98
N ALA A 62 12.24 -4.47 14.78
CA ALA A 62 12.50 -5.72 14.06
C ALA A 62 14.01 -5.97 13.90
N GLY A 63 14.79 -5.54 14.90
CA GLY A 63 16.23 -5.75 14.95
C GLY A 63 17.05 -4.70 14.21
N PRO A 64 18.31 -5.01 13.88
CA PRO A 64 19.30 -4.00 13.44
C PRO A 64 18.93 -3.34 12.10
N ASP A 65 18.23 -4.07 11.22
CA ASP A 65 17.89 -3.59 9.88
C ASP A 65 16.66 -2.68 9.85
N PHE A 66 15.82 -2.72 10.89
CA PHE A 66 14.71 -1.80 11.06
C PHE A 66 14.22 -1.74 12.51
N ASN A 67 14.42 -0.59 13.16
CA ASN A 67 13.83 -0.30 14.46
C ASN A 67 12.92 0.94 14.44
N SER A 68 12.26 1.21 15.56
CA SER A 68 11.30 2.30 15.74
C SER A 68 11.84 3.70 15.44
N SER A 69 13.17 3.92 15.51
CA SER A 69 13.80 5.21 15.18
C SER A 69 13.74 5.58 13.70
N HIS A 70 13.43 4.61 12.82
CA HIS A 70 13.18 4.87 11.41
C HIS A 70 11.80 5.48 11.15
N SER A 71 10.92 5.50 12.15
CA SER A 71 9.69 6.29 12.10
C SER A 71 10.02 7.75 11.88
N ASN A 72 9.21 8.41 11.08
CA ASN A 72 9.32 9.84 10.89
C ASN A 72 7.92 10.42 10.60
N LYS A 73 7.82 11.73 10.38
CA LYS A 73 6.52 12.38 10.13
C LYS A 73 5.95 12.06 8.74
N LYS A 74 6.72 11.44 7.85
CA LYS A 74 6.25 10.90 6.58
C LYS A 74 5.87 9.42 6.71
N LEU A 75 6.77 8.58 7.20
CA LEU A 75 6.55 7.16 7.52
C LEU A 75 6.18 7.02 9.00
N ILE A 76 4.88 7.01 9.29
CA ILE A 76 4.35 7.05 10.68
C ILE A 76 4.08 5.66 11.27
N GLY A 77 4.14 4.61 10.44
CA GLY A 77 4.00 3.22 10.86
C GLY A 77 4.64 2.26 9.86
N ALA A 78 5.17 1.17 10.38
CA ALA A 78 5.82 0.12 9.60
C ALA A 78 5.72 -1.19 10.39
N GLN A 79 4.94 -2.15 9.90
CA GLN A 79 4.68 -3.42 10.56
C GLN A 79 4.79 -4.55 9.55
N VAL A 80 4.97 -5.78 10.04
CA VAL A 80 5.15 -6.98 9.23
C VAL A 80 4.34 -8.13 9.83
N PHE A 81 3.73 -8.93 8.96
CA PHE A 81 2.88 -10.06 9.33
C PHE A 81 3.33 -11.27 8.52
N ASN A 82 4.11 -12.14 9.15
CA ASN A 82 4.77 -13.28 8.53
C ASN A 82 4.33 -14.62 9.13
N LYS A 83 3.29 -14.65 9.96
CA LYS A 83 2.88 -15.88 10.67
C LYS A 83 2.40 -16.94 9.69
N GLY A 84 1.66 -16.55 8.65
CA GLY A 84 1.24 -17.45 7.57
C GLY A 84 2.43 -18.00 6.81
N ALA A 85 3.37 -17.13 6.44
CA ALA A 85 4.61 -17.52 5.79
C ALA A 85 5.46 -18.48 6.64
N LEU A 86 5.65 -18.20 7.92
CA LEU A 86 6.39 -19.07 8.85
C LEU A 86 5.70 -20.43 9.03
N ALA A 87 4.37 -20.45 9.13
CA ALA A 87 3.60 -21.70 9.21
C ALA A 87 3.76 -22.55 7.93
N ALA A 88 3.91 -21.90 6.77
CA ALA A 88 4.24 -22.54 5.50
C ALA A 88 5.73 -22.90 5.34
N LYS A 89 6.53 -22.78 6.41
CA LYS A 89 7.99 -23.03 6.43
C LYS A 89 8.77 -22.15 5.44
N ALA A 90 8.25 -20.96 5.14
CA ALA A 90 8.95 -19.98 4.33
C ALA A 90 10.10 -19.34 5.13
N ASN A 91 11.25 -19.15 4.48
CA ASN A 91 12.35 -18.38 5.05
C ASN A 91 12.14 -16.90 4.77
N VAL A 92 11.47 -16.20 5.68
CA VAL A 92 11.07 -14.79 5.51
C VAL A 92 11.60 -13.93 6.64
N SER A 93 11.91 -12.68 6.32
CA SER A 93 12.34 -11.69 7.31
C SER A 93 11.20 -11.30 8.25
N ASP A 94 11.56 -11.01 9.49
CA ASP A 94 10.73 -10.39 10.53
C ASP A 94 10.77 -8.84 10.49
N SER A 95 11.35 -8.27 9.43
CA SER A 95 11.44 -6.83 9.21
C SER A 95 10.39 -6.32 8.22
N PRO A 96 9.80 -5.12 8.46
CA PRO A 96 8.93 -4.47 7.49
C PRO A 96 9.68 -3.90 6.28
N ARG A 97 11.02 -4.01 6.26
CA ARG A 97 11.85 -3.53 5.16
C ARG A 97 11.47 -4.26 3.87
N ASP A 98 11.33 -3.46 2.82
CA ASP A 98 11.10 -3.96 1.46
C ASP A 98 12.40 -4.60 0.93
N ASP A 99 12.29 -5.85 0.51
CA ASP A 99 13.38 -6.69 -0.01
C ASP A 99 13.19 -7.04 -1.50
N GLU A 100 12.17 -6.49 -2.15
CA GLU A 100 11.84 -6.78 -3.54
C GLU A 100 11.80 -5.50 -4.40
N GLY A 101 11.20 -4.40 -3.96
CA GLY A 101 11.04 -3.23 -4.82
C GLY A 101 9.67 -2.57 -4.78
N HIS A 102 8.67 -3.42 -4.89
CA HIS A 102 7.32 -3.09 -5.31
C HIS A 102 6.59 -2.28 -4.26
N GLY A 103 6.74 -2.62 -2.97
CA GLY A 103 6.14 -1.86 -1.87
C GLY A 103 6.64 -0.42 -1.83
N THR A 104 7.94 -0.21 -2.05
CA THR A 104 8.55 1.12 -2.11
C THR A 104 8.08 1.90 -3.35
N HIS A 105 8.10 1.26 -4.52
CA HIS A 105 7.67 1.90 -5.77
C HIS A 105 6.25 2.46 -5.66
N THR A 106 5.32 1.68 -5.10
CA THR A 106 3.93 2.08 -5.03
C THR A 106 3.60 2.95 -3.84
N ALA A 107 4.22 2.75 -2.68
CA ALA A 107 4.08 3.67 -1.55
C ALA A 107 4.52 5.08 -1.97
N THR A 108 5.59 5.17 -2.76
CA THR A 108 6.10 6.45 -3.27
C THR A 108 5.31 7.00 -4.45
N THR A 109 4.64 6.15 -5.25
CA THR A 109 3.67 6.59 -6.27
C THR A 109 2.39 7.14 -5.62
N ALA A 110 1.90 6.46 -4.58
CA ALA A 110 0.72 6.85 -3.84
C ALA A 110 0.92 8.17 -3.08
N GLY A 111 2.01 8.24 -2.31
CA GLY A 111 2.24 9.35 -1.41
C GLY A 111 3.71 9.61 -1.19
N GLY A 112 4.60 9.47 -2.16
CA GLY A 112 5.99 9.93 -2.02
C GLY A 112 6.06 11.45 -1.87
N ARG A 113 6.94 11.96 -1.00
CA ARG A 113 7.20 13.41 -0.93
C ARG A 113 7.80 13.92 -2.25
N PHE A 114 7.84 15.24 -2.40
CA PHE A 114 8.61 15.87 -3.47
C PHE A 114 10.11 15.53 -3.33
N VAL A 115 10.69 14.92 -4.36
CA VAL A 115 12.11 14.60 -4.49
C VAL A 115 12.63 15.25 -5.78
N PRO A 116 13.27 16.43 -5.70
CA PRO A 116 13.81 17.10 -6.88
C PRO A 116 15.09 16.40 -7.39
N GLY A 117 15.40 16.60 -8.67
CA GLY A 117 16.63 16.13 -9.27
C GLY A 117 16.69 14.61 -9.46
N VAL A 118 15.54 13.94 -9.58
CA VAL A 118 15.52 12.54 -9.99
C VAL A 118 15.89 12.43 -11.46
N VAL A 119 16.64 11.38 -11.79
CA VAL A 119 17.04 11.03 -13.15
C VAL A 119 16.59 9.61 -13.42
N LEU A 120 15.78 9.40 -14.45
CA LEU A 120 15.36 8.07 -14.89
C LEU A 120 15.94 7.80 -16.29
N PHE A 121 16.54 6.61 -16.46
CA PHE A 121 17.20 6.15 -17.70
C PHE A 121 18.15 7.19 -18.33
N ASN A 122 18.88 7.94 -17.52
CA ASN A 122 19.79 9.02 -17.93
C ASN A 122 19.19 10.11 -18.83
N SER A 123 17.86 10.17 -18.98
CA SER A 123 17.20 10.97 -20.02
C SER A 123 16.03 11.80 -19.48
N ILE A 124 15.37 11.33 -18.41
CA ILE A 124 14.23 12.03 -17.82
C ILE A 124 14.69 12.66 -16.52
N ARG A 125 14.64 14.00 -16.45
CA ARG A 125 14.97 14.79 -15.26
C ARG A 125 13.73 15.49 -14.75
N GLY A 126 13.53 15.47 -13.44
CA GLY A 126 12.40 16.17 -12.84
C GLY A 126 12.34 16.05 -11.32
N THR A 127 11.15 16.32 -10.80
CA THR A 127 10.81 16.10 -9.40
C THR A 127 9.84 14.93 -9.32
N ALA A 128 10.24 13.85 -8.65
CA ALA A 128 9.32 12.77 -8.34
C ALA A 128 8.41 13.20 -7.18
N ALA A 129 7.13 12.88 -7.28
CA ALA A 129 6.15 13.09 -6.23
C ALA A 129 5.03 12.07 -6.38
N GLY A 130 4.46 11.62 -5.27
CA GLY A 130 3.27 10.77 -5.32
C GLY A 130 1.99 11.57 -5.60
N THR A 131 0.87 10.87 -5.75
CA THR A 131 -0.45 11.49 -5.91
C THR A 131 -0.84 12.37 -4.72
N ALA A 132 -0.48 11.95 -3.50
CA ALA A 132 -0.68 12.70 -2.27
C ALA A 132 0.65 12.97 -1.54
N PRO A 133 1.48 13.92 -2.01
CA PRO A 133 2.83 14.11 -1.48
C PRO A 133 2.87 14.47 0.00
N LEU A 134 1.83 15.13 0.52
CA LEU A 134 1.73 15.56 1.92
C LEU A 134 1.13 14.51 2.86
N ALA A 135 0.60 13.41 2.34
CA ALA A 135 -0.03 12.38 3.17
C ALA A 135 1.00 11.65 4.04
N HIS A 136 0.55 11.11 5.17
CA HIS A 136 1.34 10.18 5.96
C HIS A 136 1.23 8.77 5.41
N LEU A 137 2.31 8.02 5.45
CA LEU A 137 2.38 6.63 5.01
C LEU A 137 2.50 5.70 6.20
N ALA A 138 1.71 4.63 6.16
CA ALA A 138 1.84 3.48 7.04
C ALA A 138 2.06 2.25 6.17
N ILE A 139 3.10 1.49 6.48
CA ILE A 139 3.45 0.28 5.75
C ILE A 139 3.08 -0.91 6.61
N TYR A 140 2.35 -1.81 5.99
CA TYR A 140 2.17 -3.15 6.52
C TYR A 140 2.85 -4.05 5.46
N LYS A 141 3.63 -5.06 5.87
CA LYS A 141 4.27 -6.05 4.96
C LYS A 141 3.63 -7.42 5.15
N VAL A 142 3.03 -7.96 4.09
CA VAL A 142 2.35 -9.29 4.05
C VAL A 142 2.79 -10.16 2.88
N CYS A 143 3.73 -9.63 2.08
CA CYS A 143 4.29 -10.29 0.92
C CYS A 143 5.79 -10.40 1.11
N TYR A 144 6.33 -11.50 0.59
CA TYR A 144 7.72 -11.85 0.76
C TYR A 144 8.31 -12.26 -0.58
N ASN A 145 9.52 -11.77 -0.86
CA ASN A 145 10.22 -12.06 -2.10
C ASN A 145 10.27 -13.58 -2.38
N ASN A 146 9.94 -13.98 -3.60
CA ASN A 146 9.85 -15.38 -4.07
C ASN A 146 8.88 -16.31 -3.33
N MET A 147 8.22 -15.86 -2.25
CA MET A 147 7.26 -16.67 -1.47
C MET A 147 5.81 -16.22 -1.69
N GLY A 148 5.60 -15.01 -2.21
CA GLY A 148 4.28 -14.44 -2.43
C GLY A 148 3.65 -13.90 -1.15
N CYS A 149 2.32 -13.81 -1.15
CA CYS A 149 1.54 -13.24 -0.05
C CYS A 149 0.60 -14.32 0.50
N TYR A 150 0.60 -14.52 1.80
CA TYR A 150 -0.24 -15.54 2.45
C TYR A 150 -1.57 -14.92 2.89
N SER A 151 -2.68 -15.61 2.63
CA SER A 151 -4.03 -15.12 2.93
C SER A 151 -4.21 -14.68 4.39
N SER A 152 -3.65 -15.44 5.34
CA SER A 152 -3.72 -15.10 6.77
C SER A 152 -2.93 -13.85 7.11
N ASP A 153 -1.77 -13.64 6.46
CA ASP A 153 -0.96 -12.46 6.66
C ASP A 153 -1.67 -11.24 6.07
N ILE A 154 -2.24 -11.34 4.87
CA ILE A 154 -3.03 -10.27 4.23
C ILE A 154 -4.20 -9.83 5.12
N LEU A 155 -5.01 -10.77 5.63
CA LEU A 155 -6.14 -10.45 6.52
C LEU A 155 -5.66 -9.77 7.81
N THR A 156 -4.58 -10.26 8.42
CA THR A 156 -4.00 -9.61 9.61
C THR A 156 -3.55 -8.17 9.29
N GLY A 157 -3.04 -7.96 8.08
CA GLY A 157 -2.71 -6.65 7.54
C GLY A 157 -3.89 -5.69 7.46
N PHE A 158 -5.03 -6.16 6.93
CA PHE A 158 -6.28 -5.40 6.90
C PHE A 158 -6.76 -5.06 8.31
N ASP A 159 -6.89 -6.06 9.18
CA ASP A 159 -7.34 -5.88 10.57
C ASP A 159 -6.50 -4.81 11.26
N LYS A 160 -5.18 -4.89 11.10
CA LYS A 160 -4.27 -3.97 11.75
C LYS A 160 -4.36 -2.57 11.18
N ALA A 161 -4.50 -2.42 9.87
CA ALA A 161 -4.68 -1.11 9.24
C ALA A 161 -5.98 -0.43 9.69
N ILE A 162 -7.08 -1.20 9.79
CA ILE A 162 -8.36 -0.71 10.30
C ILE A 162 -8.22 -0.25 11.76
N LEU A 163 -7.60 -1.07 12.61
CA LEU A 163 -7.40 -0.76 14.03
C LEU A 163 -6.51 0.47 14.25
N ASP A 164 -5.51 0.66 13.40
CA ASP A 164 -4.57 1.79 13.47
C ASP A 164 -5.18 3.12 12.99
N GLY A 165 -6.33 3.05 12.29
CA GLY A 165 -7.12 4.21 11.90
C GLY A 165 -6.65 4.88 10.61
N VAL A 166 -6.23 4.09 9.61
CA VAL A 166 -5.91 4.59 8.26
C VAL A 166 -7.12 5.23 7.59
N ASP A 167 -6.90 6.20 6.69
CA ASP A 167 -7.99 6.82 5.90
C ASP A 167 -8.26 6.10 4.57
N VAL A 168 -7.20 5.58 3.93
CA VAL A 168 -7.26 4.93 2.61
C VAL A 168 -6.29 3.77 2.57
N LEU A 169 -6.70 2.67 1.94
CA LEU A 169 -5.90 1.50 1.62
C LEU A 169 -5.58 1.47 0.12
N SER A 170 -4.30 1.32 -0.24
CA SER A 170 -3.86 1.05 -1.61
C SER A 170 -3.27 -0.35 -1.70
N ILE A 171 -3.97 -1.21 -2.41
CA ILE A 171 -3.67 -2.61 -2.54
C ILE A 171 -3.44 -2.87 -4.02
N SER A 172 -2.43 -3.63 -4.36
CA SER A 172 -2.11 -4.00 -5.76
C SER A 172 -1.45 -5.37 -5.75
N ILE A 173 -1.85 -6.17 -4.77
CA ILE A 173 -1.72 -7.62 -4.76
C ILE A 173 -3.02 -8.16 -5.34
N GLY A 174 -2.88 -9.25 -6.07
CA GLY A 174 -3.98 -10.06 -6.55
C GLY A 174 -3.83 -11.48 -6.03
N LEU A 175 -4.92 -12.24 -6.03
CA LEU A 175 -4.86 -13.66 -5.77
C LEU A 175 -4.92 -14.35 -7.14
N LYS A 176 -3.98 -15.27 -7.41
CA LYS A 176 -3.91 -16.00 -8.70
C LYS A 176 -5.14 -16.84 -9.05
N MET A 177 -6.14 -16.89 -8.17
CA MET A 177 -7.34 -17.68 -8.33
C MET A 177 -8.56 -16.77 -8.31
N THR A 178 -9.46 -16.95 -9.28
CA THR A 178 -10.78 -16.33 -9.26
C THR A 178 -11.62 -16.95 -8.14
N TYR A 179 -11.85 -16.19 -7.08
CA TYR A 179 -12.77 -16.56 -6.03
C TYR A 179 -14.09 -15.80 -6.18
N ASN A 180 -15.17 -16.34 -5.61
CA ASN A 180 -16.34 -15.52 -5.32
C ASN A 180 -16.00 -14.53 -4.19
N PHE A 181 -16.83 -13.50 -3.99
CA PHE A 181 -16.61 -12.49 -2.94
C PHE A 181 -16.35 -13.08 -1.54
N THR A 182 -16.94 -14.23 -1.22
CA THR A 182 -16.79 -14.91 0.09
C THR A 182 -15.52 -15.76 0.21
N GLY A 183 -14.84 -16.05 -0.90
CA GLY A 183 -13.58 -16.78 -0.93
C GLY A 183 -12.36 -15.89 -1.20
N ASP A 184 -12.60 -14.67 -1.68
CA ASP A 184 -11.57 -13.66 -1.92
C ASP A 184 -11.25 -12.92 -0.62
N ILE A 185 -10.09 -13.21 -0.04
CA ILE A 185 -9.64 -12.58 1.20
C ILE A 185 -9.34 -11.09 1.07
N ILE A 186 -9.02 -10.60 -0.15
CA ILE A 186 -8.86 -9.17 -0.41
C ILE A 186 -10.24 -8.52 -0.40
N ALA A 187 -11.24 -9.15 -1.02
CA ALA A 187 -12.62 -8.66 -1.01
C ALA A 187 -13.21 -8.66 0.41
N ILE A 188 -12.96 -9.69 1.21
CA ILE A 188 -13.40 -9.76 2.62
C ILE A 188 -12.78 -8.62 3.44
N GLY A 189 -11.45 -8.47 3.40
CA GLY A 189 -10.77 -7.40 4.15
C GLY A 189 -11.17 -6.01 3.66
N ALA A 190 -11.36 -5.83 2.35
CA ALA A 190 -11.81 -4.57 1.78
C ALA A 190 -13.25 -4.24 2.19
N PHE A 191 -14.14 -5.23 2.23
CA PHE A 191 -15.51 -5.04 2.69
C PHE A 191 -15.55 -4.56 4.14
N GLU A 192 -14.76 -5.17 5.03
CA GLU A 192 -14.67 -4.73 6.42
C GLU A 192 -14.11 -3.30 6.53
N ALA A 193 -13.05 -2.98 5.80
CA ALA A 193 -12.49 -1.63 5.77
C ALA A 193 -13.52 -0.59 5.31
N VAL A 194 -14.27 -0.89 4.24
CA VAL A 194 -15.34 -0.02 3.72
C VAL A 194 -16.47 0.16 4.74
N GLN A 195 -16.85 -0.90 5.47
CA GLN A 195 -17.83 -0.78 6.56
C GLN A 195 -17.37 0.15 7.69
N LYS A 196 -16.05 0.34 7.86
CA LYS A 196 -15.46 1.29 8.81
C LYS A 196 -15.18 2.67 8.20
N GLY A 197 -15.64 2.92 6.96
CA GLY A 197 -15.47 4.19 6.28
C GLY A 197 -14.10 4.40 5.64
N ILE A 198 -13.34 3.34 5.43
CA ILE A 198 -12.00 3.37 4.82
C ILE A 198 -12.13 3.03 3.34
N LEU A 199 -11.67 3.94 2.47
CA LEU A 199 -11.66 3.69 1.02
C LEU A 199 -10.55 2.68 0.67
N VAL A 200 -10.85 1.73 -0.21
CA VAL A 200 -9.89 0.74 -0.70
C VAL A 200 -9.72 0.88 -2.21
N SER A 201 -8.48 1.04 -2.66
CA SER A 201 -8.08 1.04 -4.07
C SER A 201 -7.32 -0.24 -4.36
N CYS A 202 -7.80 -1.06 -5.29
CA CYS A 202 -7.17 -2.32 -5.71
C CYS A 202 -6.70 -2.23 -7.18
N ALA A 203 -5.61 -2.91 -7.54
CA ALA A 203 -5.25 -3.10 -8.96
C ALA A 203 -6.10 -4.19 -9.61
N ALA A 204 -6.31 -4.08 -10.92
CA ALA A 204 -7.11 -5.01 -11.71
C ALA A 204 -6.35 -6.28 -12.16
N GLU A 205 -5.19 -6.56 -11.55
CA GLU A 205 -4.27 -7.64 -11.93
C GLU A 205 -3.66 -7.48 -13.34
N ASN A 206 -2.54 -8.16 -13.60
CA ASN A 206 -1.78 -8.08 -14.86
C ASN A 206 -1.79 -9.42 -15.61
N ASP A 207 -2.74 -10.29 -15.31
CA ASP A 207 -2.86 -11.59 -15.97
C ASP A 207 -3.50 -11.39 -17.34
N ASP A 208 -2.87 -12.01 -18.35
CA ASP A 208 -3.19 -11.86 -19.78
C ASP A 208 -4.70 -12.01 -20.06
N LEU A 209 -5.24 -11.23 -20.99
CA LEU A 209 -6.67 -11.09 -21.32
C LEU A 209 -7.42 -12.43 -21.47
N MET A 210 -7.90 -13.00 -20.38
CA MET A 210 -8.84 -14.13 -20.40
C MET A 210 -9.96 -13.89 -19.39
N ARG A 211 -11.01 -13.23 -19.90
CA ARG A 211 -12.36 -13.00 -19.37
C ARG A 211 -12.58 -11.72 -18.56
N VAL A 212 -12.99 -10.68 -19.29
CA VAL A 212 -14.06 -9.79 -18.85
C VAL A 212 -15.29 -10.65 -18.52
N GLN A 213 -15.56 -10.93 -17.25
CA GLN A 213 -16.90 -11.35 -16.87
C GLN A 213 -17.82 -10.13 -17.03
N TYR A 214 -18.62 -10.13 -18.10
CA TYR A 214 -19.77 -9.26 -18.23
C TYR A 214 -20.77 -9.62 -17.11
N GLY A 215 -20.66 -8.95 -15.97
CA GLY A 215 -21.69 -8.92 -14.95
C GLY A 215 -22.70 -7.83 -15.27
N VAL A 216 -23.55 -8.01 -16.29
CA VAL A 216 -24.79 -7.25 -16.39
C VAL A 216 -25.72 -7.81 -15.33
N GLN A 217 -25.71 -7.24 -14.12
CA GLN A 217 -26.83 -7.41 -13.21
C GLN A 217 -28.04 -6.70 -13.83
N HIS A 218 -28.88 -7.47 -14.54
CA HIS A 218 -30.26 -7.08 -14.77
C HIS A 218 -30.97 -7.04 -13.42
N LEU A 219 -31.09 -5.84 -12.84
CA LEU A 219 -32.15 -5.55 -11.88
C LEU A 219 -33.46 -5.47 -12.67
N GLY A 220 -34.34 -6.46 -12.48
CA GLY A 220 -35.69 -6.40 -13.01
C GLY A 220 -36.44 -7.73 -12.95
N SER A 221 -37.12 -7.98 -11.83
CA SER A 221 -38.59 -8.13 -11.71
C SER A 221 -38.93 -8.62 -10.31
#